data_AF-A0A372F9R1-F1
#
_entry.id   AF-A0A372F9R1-F1
#
_cell.length_a   1.000
_cell.length_b   1.000
_cell.length_c   1.000
_cell.angle_alpha   90.00
_cell.angle_beta   90.00
_cell.angle_gamma   90.00
#
_symmetry.space_group_name_H-M   'P 1'
#
loop_
_entity.id
_entity.type
_entity.pdbx_description
1 polymer ?
#
loop_
_entity_poly.entity_id
_entity_poly.type
_entity_poly.pdbx_seq_one_letter_code
_entity_poly.pdbx_strand_id
1 'polypeptide(L)'
;MKKIFLVCICLLTLSCEKDKYNVNTYFDKTQQDSLLTNIVTYIYSKAPQSSNETRFQPQFRKFYAGVLPKFSIQNYYIAPDSTHYFFVIRPVGGLPYKRGVIGRYKLDKNLLPTDFEEVVNTPHLEEKLVKERGKFLFTEFIKNGNLDKYLPMKHYVEWPDANLIYDKKLNEWVAPVSKSIQ
;
A
#
# COMPACT_ATOMS: atom_id res chain seq x y z
N MET A 1 -50.49 19.50 -40.93
CA MET A 1 -49.29 19.84 -40.13
C MET A 1 -49.57 19.55 -38.66
N LYS A 2 -49.18 18.39 -38.13
CA LYS A 2 -49.28 18.06 -36.70
C LYS A 2 -47.86 17.91 -36.17
N LYS A 3 -47.46 18.83 -35.28
CA LYS A 3 -46.16 18.81 -34.60
C LYS A 3 -46.23 17.76 -33.48
N ILE A 4 -45.49 16.66 -33.62
CA ILE A 4 -45.21 15.72 -32.53
C ILE A 4 -43.93 16.22 -31.87
N PHE A 5 -44.05 16.75 -30.66
CA PHE A 5 -42.92 17.15 -29.84
C PHE A 5 -42.52 15.93 -29.00
N LEU A 6 -41.55 15.16 -29.50
CA LEU A 6 -41.01 14.02 -28.79
C LEU A 6 -39.95 14.54 -27.79
N VAL A 7 -40.35 14.68 -26.53
CA VAL A 7 -39.42 14.97 -25.42
C VAL A 7 -38.65 13.68 -25.13
N CYS A 8 -37.44 13.56 -25.67
CA CYS A 8 -36.49 12.53 -25.26
C CYS A 8 -35.99 12.87 -23.85
N ILE A 9 -36.58 12.22 -22.85
CA ILE A 9 -36.03 12.12 -21.50
C ILE A 9 -34.76 11.25 -21.61
N CYS A 10 -33.60 11.90 -21.72
CA CYS A 10 -32.32 11.25 -21.49
C CYS A 10 -32.24 10.88 -20.01
N LEU A 11 -32.50 9.60 -19.72
CA LEU A 11 -32.11 8.95 -18.48
C LEU A 11 -30.59 9.04 -18.34
N LEU A 12 -30.13 10.09 -17.67
CA LEU A 12 -28.78 10.16 -17.12
C LEU A 12 -28.68 9.11 -16.01
N THR A 13 -28.39 7.87 -16.38
CA THR A 13 -27.92 6.87 -15.42
C THR A 13 -26.57 7.34 -14.92
N LEU A 14 -26.58 8.05 -13.79
CA LEU A 14 -25.42 8.25 -12.94
C LEU A 14 -24.99 6.86 -12.46
N SER A 15 -24.18 6.18 -13.26
CA SER A 15 -23.45 5.00 -12.82
C SER A 15 -22.54 5.47 -11.69
N CYS A 16 -22.92 5.18 -10.46
CA CYS A 16 -22.06 5.32 -9.31
C CYS A 16 -20.98 4.25 -9.44
N GLU A 17 -19.98 4.53 -10.29
CA GLU A 17 -18.86 3.63 -10.51
C GLU A 17 -18.10 3.56 -9.19
N LYS A 18 -18.19 2.43 -8.49
CA LYS A 18 -17.46 2.21 -7.25
C LYS A 18 -15.99 2.48 -7.53
N ASP A 19 -15.36 3.29 -6.68
CA ASP A 19 -13.92 3.55 -6.80
C ASP A 19 -13.17 2.21 -6.75
N LYS A 20 -12.64 1.79 -7.90
CA LYS A 20 -11.91 0.53 -8.05
C LYS A 20 -10.67 0.45 -7.17
N TYR A 21 -10.21 1.59 -6.63
CA TYR A 21 -9.09 1.65 -5.71
C TYR A 21 -9.51 1.60 -4.24
N ASN A 22 -10.80 1.48 -3.94
CA ASN A 22 -11.29 1.33 -2.59
C ASN A 22 -11.18 -0.12 -2.13
N VAL A 23 -10.56 -0.36 -0.97
CA VAL A 23 -10.42 -1.71 -0.40
C VAL A 23 -11.76 -2.40 -0.10
N ASN A 24 -12.81 -1.62 0.18
CA ASN A 24 -14.18 -2.14 0.40
C ASN A 24 -14.78 -2.78 -0.87
N THR A 25 -14.17 -2.56 -2.03
CA THR A 25 -14.55 -3.24 -3.28
C THR A 25 -14.17 -4.73 -3.26
N TYR A 26 -13.20 -5.11 -2.43
CA TYR A 26 -12.59 -6.45 -2.44
C TYR A 26 -12.79 -7.23 -1.14
N PHE A 27 -12.84 -6.54 -0.01
CA PHE A 27 -12.84 -7.16 1.31
C PHE A 27 -13.86 -6.52 2.24
N ASP A 28 -14.50 -7.34 3.06
CA ASP A 28 -15.27 -6.86 4.21
C ASP A 28 -14.33 -6.32 5.31
N LYS A 29 -14.92 -5.74 6.37
CA LYS A 29 -14.13 -5.12 7.44
C LYS A 29 -13.25 -6.12 8.21
N THR A 30 -13.73 -7.34 8.44
CA THR A 30 -12.98 -8.38 9.16
C THR A 30 -11.78 -8.85 8.32
N GLN A 31 -11.99 -9.01 7.01
CA GLN A 31 -10.94 -9.33 6.06
C GLN A 31 -9.93 -8.19 5.94
N GLN A 32 -10.38 -6.92 5.91
CA GLN A 32 -9.50 -5.76 5.89
C GLN A 32 -8.61 -5.66 7.14
N ASP A 33 -9.17 -5.88 8.33
CA ASP A 33 -8.40 -5.83 9.57
C ASP A 33 -7.38 -6.97 9.63
N SER A 34 -7.76 -8.15 9.13
CA SER A 34 -6.85 -9.29 9.01
C SER A 34 -5.72 -9.04 8.01
N LEU A 35 -6.05 -8.50 6.83
CA LEU A 35 -5.11 -8.14 5.79
C LEU A 35 -4.15 -7.04 6.26
N LEU A 36 -4.69 -5.97 6.86
CA LEU A 36 -3.88 -4.87 7.37
C LEU A 36 -2.97 -5.34 8.51
N THR A 37 -3.42 -6.27 9.37
CA THR A 37 -2.55 -6.88 10.38
C THR A 37 -1.35 -7.56 9.72
N ASN A 38 -1.59 -8.35 8.66
CA ASN A 38 -0.52 -9.06 7.97
C ASN A 38 0.43 -8.11 7.24
N ILE A 39 -0.07 -7.04 6.61
CA ILE A 39 0.77 -5.98 6.02
C ILE A 39 1.60 -5.28 7.11
N VAL A 40 0.98 -4.92 8.24
CA VAL A 40 1.65 -4.26 9.37
C VAL A 40 2.79 -5.13 9.93
N THR A 41 2.65 -6.45 9.96
CA THR A 41 3.73 -7.37 10.33
C THR A 41 4.98 -7.22 9.45
N TYR A 42 4.81 -6.89 8.15
CA TYR A 42 5.93 -6.60 7.26
C TYR A 42 6.50 -5.19 7.48
N ILE A 43 5.64 -4.18 7.61
CA ILE A 43 6.02 -2.77 7.45
C ILE A 43 6.17 -2.00 8.77
N TYR A 44 6.06 -2.65 9.93
CA TYR A 44 6.20 -2.01 11.24
C TYR A 44 7.35 -2.62 12.04
N SER A 45 7.66 -2.01 13.19
CA SER A 45 8.59 -2.59 14.16
C SER A 45 8.17 -4.01 14.49
N LYS A 46 9.14 -4.92 14.54
CA LYS A 46 8.95 -6.28 14.99
C LYS A 46 8.39 -6.30 16.41
N ALA A 47 7.48 -7.23 16.68
CA ALA A 47 7.04 -7.49 18.05
C ALA A 47 8.25 -7.81 18.94
N PRO A 48 8.25 -7.41 20.23
CA PRO A 48 9.30 -7.80 21.16
C PRO A 48 9.56 -9.30 21.11
N GLN A 49 10.84 -9.69 21.07
CA GLN A 49 11.27 -11.10 20.98
C GLN A 49 10.93 -11.82 19.67
N SER A 50 10.41 -11.13 18.66
CA SER A 50 10.25 -11.69 17.31
C SER A 50 11.44 -11.36 16.40
N SER A 51 11.59 -12.17 15.35
CA SER A 51 12.57 -12.06 14.27
C SER A 51 11.86 -12.01 12.91
N ASN A 52 12.60 -11.92 11.81
CA ASN A 52 12.00 -11.97 10.47
C ASN A 52 11.28 -13.29 10.19
N GLU A 53 11.78 -14.38 10.76
CA GLU A 53 11.26 -15.74 10.59
C GLU A 53 10.05 -16.01 11.50
N THR A 54 10.01 -15.36 12.66
CA THR A 54 9.02 -15.67 13.71
C THR A 54 7.91 -14.63 13.83
N ARG A 55 8.04 -13.43 13.22
CA ARG A 55 7.05 -12.34 13.34
C ARG A 55 5.62 -12.68 12.91
N PHE A 56 5.42 -13.70 12.09
CA PHE A 56 4.09 -14.17 11.68
C PHE A 56 3.48 -15.24 12.59
N GLN A 57 4.19 -15.68 13.63
CA GLN A 57 3.67 -16.68 14.56
C GLN A 57 2.50 -16.12 15.38
N PRO A 58 1.48 -16.95 15.72
CA PRO A 58 0.23 -16.49 16.30
C PRO A 58 0.36 -15.65 17.58
N GLN A 59 1.36 -15.92 18.42
CA GLN A 59 1.57 -15.19 19.68
C GLN A 59 1.89 -13.70 19.48
N PHE A 60 2.44 -13.32 18.31
CA PHE A 60 2.75 -11.93 18.01
C PHE A 60 1.60 -11.17 17.35
N ARG A 61 0.55 -11.87 16.89
CA ARG A 61 -0.57 -11.25 16.18
C ARG A 61 -1.23 -10.14 16.99
N LYS A 62 -1.39 -10.33 18.30
CA LYS A 62 -1.99 -9.32 19.20
C LYS A 62 -1.20 -8.01 19.21
N PHE A 63 0.12 -8.07 19.10
CA PHE A 63 0.97 -6.88 19.03
C PHE A 63 0.67 -6.06 17.76
N TYR A 64 0.64 -6.70 16.60
CA TYR A 64 0.36 -6.02 15.32
C TYR A 64 -1.09 -5.55 15.21
N ALA A 65 -2.05 -6.37 15.65
CA ALA A 65 -3.46 -6.00 15.70
C ALA A 65 -3.69 -4.78 16.62
N GLY A 66 -2.95 -4.69 17.73
CA GLY A 66 -3.06 -3.59 18.69
C GLY A 66 -2.61 -2.23 18.14
N VAL A 67 -1.85 -2.19 17.05
CA VAL A 67 -1.40 -0.93 16.44
C VAL A 67 -2.21 -0.52 15.20
N LEU A 68 -3.15 -1.34 14.73
CA LEU A 68 -3.97 -1.06 13.54
C LEU A 68 -4.61 0.33 13.51
N PRO A 69 -5.12 0.92 14.62
CA PRO A 69 -5.71 2.26 14.58
C PRO A 69 -4.77 3.36 14.10
N LYS A 70 -3.45 3.11 14.07
CA LYS A 70 -2.45 4.04 13.57
C LYS A 70 -2.20 3.93 12.07
N PHE A 71 -2.76 2.90 11.42
CA PHE A 71 -2.56 2.56 10.02
C PHE A 71 -3.86 2.68 9.23
N SER A 72 -3.75 2.88 7.92
CA SER A 72 -4.91 2.87 7.03
C SER A 72 -4.54 2.46 5.62
N ILE A 73 -5.33 1.56 5.03
CA ILE A 73 -5.27 1.26 3.60
C ILE A 73 -5.97 2.42 2.88
N GLN A 74 -5.21 3.23 2.14
CA GLN A 74 -5.75 4.37 1.41
C GLN A 74 -6.22 3.96 0.02
N ASN A 75 -5.44 3.13 -0.66
CA ASN A 75 -5.79 2.59 -1.96
C ASN A 75 -5.39 1.12 -2.07
N TYR A 76 -6.19 0.36 -2.80
CA TYR A 76 -6.02 -1.07 -2.99
C TYR A 76 -6.52 -1.50 -4.37
N TYR A 77 -5.80 -2.39 -5.04
CA TYR A 77 -6.22 -2.88 -6.35
C TYR A 77 -5.76 -4.32 -6.56
N ILE A 78 -6.65 -5.15 -7.11
CA ILE A 78 -6.32 -6.51 -7.56
C ILE A 78 -6.26 -6.49 -9.08
N ALA A 79 -5.07 -6.73 -9.63
CA ALA A 79 -4.85 -6.83 -11.07
C ALA A 79 -5.33 -8.19 -11.62
N PRO A 80 -5.58 -8.30 -12.94
CA PRO A 80 -6.06 -9.55 -13.56
C PRO A 80 -5.16 -10.78 -13.35
N ASP A 81 -3.87 -10.57 -13.10
CA ASP A 81 -2.89 -11.61 -12.81
C ASP A 81 -2.83 -11.98 -11.30
N SER A 82 -3.82 -11.52 -10.53
CA SER A 82 -3.88 -11.66 -9.07
C SER A 82 -2.74 -10.96 -8.31
N THR A 83 -2.08 -9.96 -8.91
CA THR A 83 -1.19 -9.07 -8.17
C THR A 83 -2.02 -8.09 -7.35
N HIS A 84 -1.76 -8.04 -6.05
CA HIS A 84 -2.38 -7.10 -5.14
C HIS A 84 -1.47 -5.89 -4.98
N TYR A 85 -1.97 -4.71 -5.32
CA TYR A 85 -1.30 -3.43 -5.12
C TYR A 85 -1.87 -2.77 -3.88
N PHE A 86 -1.01 -2.23 -3.01
CA PHE A 86 -1.45 -1.53 -1.83
C PHE A 86 -0.77 -0.16 -1.68
N PHE A 87 -1.50 0.77 -1.09
CA PHE A 87 -0.98 1.99 -0.51
C PHE A 87 -1.50 2.12 0.91
N VAL A 88 -0.60 2.01 1.89
CA VAL A 88 -0.88 2.12 3.32
C VAL A 88 -0.22 3.37 3.89
N ILE A 89 -0.94 4.10 4.75
CA ILE A 89 -0.36 5.16 5.57
C ILE A 89 -0.02 4.60 6.95
N ARG A 90 1.19 4.90 7.44
CA ARG A 90 1.68 4.55 8.77
C ARG A 90 2.21 5.77 9.54
N PRO A 91 2.29 5.72 10.88
CA PRO A 91 2.87 6.81 11.67
C PRO A 91 4.40 6.87 11.53
N VAL A 92 4.97 8.05 11.80
CA VAL A 92 6.41 8.25 11.90
C VAL A 92 6.78 8.44 13.37
N GLY A 93 7.03 7.33 14.09
CA GLY A 93 7.33 7.37 15.51
C GLY A 93 6.27 8.15 16.31
N GLY A 94 6.72 9.00 17.23
CA GLY A 94 5.87 9.91 18.02
C GLY A 94 5.65 11.28 17.37
N LEU A 95 5.98 11.47 16.10
CA LEU A 95 5.88 12.75 15.40
C LEU A 95 4.47 12.94 14.80
N PRO A 96 4.03 14.18 14.56
CA PRO A 96 2.75 14.47 13.89
C PRO A 96 2.74 14.09 12.40
N TYR A 97 3.86 13.60 11.87
CA TYR A 97 4.01 13.22 10.47
C TYR A 97 3.60 11.78 10.19
N LYS A 98 3.24 11.55 8.93
CA LYS A 98 2.88 10.25 8.37
C LYS A 98 3.83 9.87 7.24
N ARG A 99 3.82 8.59 6.89
CA ARG A 99 4.55 8.03 5.76
C ARG A 99 3.60 7.13 4.96
N GLY A 100 3.65 7.24 3.64
CA GLY A 100 2.99 6.32 2.73
C GLY A 100 3.93 5.18 2.35
N VAL A 101 3.40 3.96 2.34
CA VAL A 101 4.07 2.74 1.91
C VAL A 101 3.30 2.18 0.74
N ILE A 102 3.97 2.07 -0.41
CA ILE A 102 3.37 1.61 -1.66
C ILE A 102 4.10 0.37 -2.11
N GLY A 103 3.34 -0.67 -2.46
CA GLY A 103 3.92 -1.96 -2.77
C GLY A 103 2.96 -2.92 -3.43
N ARG A 104 3.42 -4.15 -3.57
CA ARG A 104 2.63 -5.25 -4.13
C ARG A 104 2.94 -6.58 -3.46
N TYR A 105 2.06 -7.54 -3.67
CA TYR A 105 2.22 -8.93 -3.25
C TYR A 105 1.28 -9.86 -4.03
N LYS A 106 1.45 -11.16 -3.85
CA LYS A 106 0.42 -12.19 -4.09
C LYS A 106 -0.27 -12.52 -2.77
N LEU A 107 -1.51 -13.00 -2.83
CA LEU A 107 -2.31 -13.29 -1.63
C LEU A 107 -2.61 -14.77 -1.55
N ASP A 108 -2.33 -15.38 -0.40
CA ASP A 108 -2.71 -16.76 -0.14
C ASP A 108 -4.17 -16.89 0.35
N LYS A 109 -4.61 -18.13 0.64
CA LYS A 109 -5.97 -18.43 1.10
C LYS A 109 -6.32 -17.86 2.48
N ASN A 110 -5.33 -17.46 3.28
CA ASN A 110 -5.48 -16.97 4.65
C ASN A 110 -5.31 -15.44 4.76
N LEU A 111 -5.41 -14.73 3.63
CA LEU A 111 -5.11 -13.30 3.52
C LEU A 111 -3.66 -12.95 3.92
N LEU A 112 -2.73 -13.91 3.86
CA LEU A 112 -1.32 -13.69 4.13
C LEU A 112 -0.63 -13.27 2.82
N PRO A 113 -0.02 -12.08 2.77
CA PRO A 113 0.78 -11.67 1.62
C PRO A 113 2.00 -12.58 1.44
N THR A 114 2.20 -13.03 0.20
CA THR A 114 3.40 -13.72 -0.30
C THR A 114 4.05 -12.89 -1.40
N ASP A 115 5.35 -13.10 -1.68
CA ASP A 115 6.11 -12.27 -2.62
C ASP A 115 5.98 -10.76 -2.32
N PHE A 116 6.04 -10.41 -1.03
CA PHE A 116 5.77 -9.07 -0.55
C PHE A 116 6.90 -8.11 -0.94
N GLU A 117 6.53 -6.91 -1.40
CA GLU A 117 7.47 -5.89 -1.84
C GLU A 117 6.97 -4.51 -1.42
N GLU A 118 7.74 -3.79 -0.59
CA GLU A 118 7.65 -2.32 -0.53
C GLU A 118 8.43 -1.75 -1.71
N VAL A 119 7.74 -1.02 -2.59
CA VAL A 119 8.34 -0.46 -3.82
C VAL A 119 8.84 0.95 -3.57
N VAL A 120 8.04 1.78 -2.89
CA VAL A 120 8.46 3.11 -2.46
C VAL A 120 7.84 3.50 -1.12
N ASN A 121 8.57 4.30 -0.37
CA ASN A 121 8.05 5.03 0.77
C ASN A 121 8.11 6.54 0.53
N THR A 122 7.04 7.25 0.88
CA THR A 122 7.03 8.72 0.81
C THR A 122 7.93 9.32 1.90
N PRO A 123 8.28 10.62 1.78
CA PRO A 123 8.83 11.37 2.89
C PRO A 123 7.91 11.41 4.11
N HIS A 124 8.46 11.83 5.24
CA HIS A 124 7.68 12.26 6.40
C HIS A 124 6.91 13.54 6.05
N LEU A 125 5.58 13.43 5.94
CA LEU A 125 4.72 14.51 5.48
C LEU A 125 3.46 14.61 6.35
N GLU A 126 2.77 15.74 6.23
CA GLU A 126 1.38 15.83 6.68
C GLU A 126 0.51 14.79 5.96
N GLU A 127 -0.47 14.24 6.66
CA GLU A 127 -1.30 13.15 6.11
C GLU A 127 -1.98 13.52 4.79
N LYS A 128 -2.40 14.78 4.62
CA LYS A 128 -2.99 15.28 3.37
C LYS A 128 -2.02 15.11 2.19
N LEU A 129 -0.76 15.52 2.36
CA LEU A 129 0.27 15.38 1.33
C LEU A 129 0.63 13.92 1.08
N VAL A 130 0.65 13.07 2.13
CA VAL A 130 0.86 11.63 1.95
C VAL A 130 -0.23 11.03 1.06
N LYS A 131 -1.50 11.38 1.29
CA LYS A 131 -2.63 10.91 0.47
C LYS A 131 -2.50 11.36 -0.98
N GLU A 132 -2.22 12.64 -1.21
CA GLU A 132 -2.09 13.21 -2.57
C GLU A 132 -0.93 12.58 -3.34
N ARG A 133 0.28 12.59 -2.75
CA ARG A 133 1.49 12.08 -3.41
C ARG A 133 1.47 10.55 -3.52
N GLY A 134 0.97 9.88 -2.49
CA GLY A 134 0.85 8.43 -2.47
C GLY A 134 -0.16 7.93 -3.50
N LYS A 135 -1.31 8.59 -3.66
CA LYS A 135 -2.30 8.23 -4.68
C LYS A 135 -1.74 8.38 -6.10
N PHE A 136 -0.97 9.43 -6.35
CA PHE A 136 -0.28 9.62 -7.62
C PHE A 136 0.67 8.46 -7.91
N LEU A 137 1.59 8.17 -6.97
CA LEU A 137 2.54 7.07 -7.10
C LEU A 137 1.84 5.71 -7.23
N PHE A 138 0.81 5.43 -6.45
CA PHE A 138 0.05 4.18 -6.53
C PHE A 138 -0.58 3.97 -7.91
N THR A 139 -1.18 5.03 -8.47
CA THR A 139 -1.81 4.99 -9.79
C THR A 139 -0.77 4.74 -10.89
N GLU A 140 0.35 5.45 -10.83
CA GLU A 140 1.46 5.26 -11.77
C GLU A 140 2.12 3.89 -11.64
N PHE A 141 2.17 3.33 -10.43
CA PHE A 141 2.70 2.00 -10.20
C PHE A 141 1.85 0.93 -10.88
N ILE A 142 0.52 1.00 -10.75
CA ILE A 142 -0.40 0.08 -11.43
C ILE A 142 -0.28 0.22 -12.95
N LYS A 143 -0.15 1.45 -13.45
CA LYS A 143 -0.09 1.74 -14.89
C LYS A 143 1.19 1.20 -15.55
N ASN A 144 2.33 1.38 -14.90
CA ASN A 144 3.64 1.12 -15.50
C ASN A 144 4.30 -0.17 -15.00
N GLY A 145 3.79 -0.78 -13.92
CA GLY A 145 4.35 -1.97 -13.27
C GLY A 145 5.63 -1.72 -12.46
N ASN A 146 6.13 -0.47 -12.45
CA ASN A 146 7.28 0.02 -11.68
C ASN A 146 7.16 1.53 -11.42
N LEU A 147 8.08 2.07 -10.61
CA LEU A 147 8.14 3.50 -10.26
C LEU A 147 9.50 4.16 -10.53
N ASP A 148 10.35 3.54 -11.36
CA ASP A 148 11.75 3.93 -11.55
C ASP A 148 11.89 5.40 -12.00
N LYS A 149 10.99 5.83 -12.89
CA LYS A 149 10.89 7.23 -13.38
C LYS A 149 10.68 8.25 -12.25
N TYR A 150 10.05 7.84 -11.15
CA TYR A 150 9.65 8.73 -10.06
C TYR A 150 10.63 8.71 -8.87
N LEU A 151 11.58 7.78 -8.83
CA LEU A 151 12.59 7.69 -7.76
C LEU A 151 13.45 8.97 -7.58
N PRO A 152 13.76 9.75 -8.65
CA PRO A 152 14.44 11.05 -8.50
C PRO A 152 13.57 12.14 -7.86
N MET A 153 12.24 11.98 -7.81
CA MET A 153 11.33 12.98 -7.24
C MET A 153 11.34 12.90 -5.71
N LYS A 154 12.37 13.45 -5.06
CA LYS A 154 12.59 13.32 -3.60
C LYS A 154 11.51 13.94 -2.70
N HIS A 155 10.65 14.78 -3.28
CA HIS A 155 9.45 15.27 -2.58
C HIS A 155 8.30 14.25 -2.61
N TYR A 156 8.31 13.26 -3.50
CA TYR A 156 7.34 12.15 -3.56
C TYR A 156 7.90 10.86 -2.96
N VAL A 157 9.18 10.57 -3.18
CA VAL A 157 9.83 9.30 -2.81
C VAL A 157 11.04 9.55 -1.93
N GLU A 158 11.03 9.01 -0.72
CA GLU A 158 12.18 8.98 0.16
C GLU A 158 12.98 7.69 -0.03
N TRP A 159 12.30 6.53 -0.01
CA TRP A 159 12.93 5.22 -0.23
C TRP A 159 12.36 4.55 -1.47
N PRO A 160 13.17 3.84 -2.28
CA PRO A 160 14.61 3.62 -2.11
C PRO A 160 15.48 4.88 -2.28
N ASP A 161 16.69 4.83 -1.72
CA ASP A 161 17.74 5.83 -1.94
C ASP A 161 19.14 5.19 -1.99
N ALA A 162 20.20 6.01 -1.97
CA ALA A 162 21.58 5.56 -2.04
C ALA A 162 22.02 4.69 -0.84
N ASN A 163 21.30 4.75 0.27
CA ASN A 163 21.61 4.06 1.52
C ASN A 163 20.56 3.00 1.87
N LEU A 164 19.49 2.86 1.08
CA LEU A 164 18.38 1.98 1.41
C LEU A 164 17.76 1.33 0.16
N ILE A 165 17.85 0.00 0.11
CA ILE A 165 17.22 -0.85 -0.91
C ILE A 165 16.30 -1.88 -0.24
N TYR A 166 15.23 -2.28 -0.92
CA TYR A 166 14.33 -3.30 -0.38
C TYR A 166 14.87 -4.71 -0.68
N ASP A 167 15.14 -5.49 0.36
CA ASP A 167 15.48 -6.90 0.25
C ASP A 167 14.21 -7.75 0.30
N LYS A 168 13.85 -8.37 -0.82
CA LYS A 168 12.64 -9.22 -0.94
C LYS A 168 12.73 -10.56 -0.21
N LYS A 169 13.94 -11.04 0.10
CA LYS A 169 14.13 -12.27 0.88
C LYS A 169 13.87 -12.01 2.36
N LEU A 170 14.38 -10.90 2.86
CA LEU A 170 14.16 -10.46 4.24
C LEU A 170 12.81 -9.76 4.42
N ASN A 171 12.25 -9.23 3.32
CA ASN A 171 11.11 -8.32 3.30
C ASN A 171 11.36 -7.09 4.19
N GLU A 172 12.54 -6.48 4.03
CA GLU A 172 12.97 -5.32 4.80
C GLU A 172 13.81 -4.36 3.94
N TRP A 173 13.80 -3.10 4.34
CA TRP A 173 14.73 -2.10 3.83
C TRP A 173 16.11 -2.29 4.47
N VAL A 174 17.15 -2.49 3.66
CA VAL A 174 18.53 -2.75 4.10
C VAL A 174 19.51 -1.79 3.45
N ALA A 175 20.68 -1.61 4.08
CA ALA A 175 21.78 -0.91 3.46
C ALA A 175 22.28 -1.68 2.22
N PRO A 176 22.59 -0.99 1.11
CA PRO A 176 23.25 -1.62 -0.03
C PRO A 176 24.55 -2.28 0.42
N VAL A 177 24.77 -3.53 0.01
CA VAL A 177 26.05 -4.20 0.24
C VAL A 177 27.11 -3.45 -0.56
N SER A 178 28.07 -2.81 0.13
CA SER A 178 29.22 -2.23 -0.56
C SER A 178 29.96 -3.37 -1.27
N LYS A 179 30.08 -3.31 -2.60
CA LYS A 179 31.06 -4.15 -3.29
C LYS A 179 32.43 -3.64 -2.84
N SER A 180 32.98 -4.23 -1.79
CA SER A 180 34.41 -4.14 -1.51
C SER A 180 35.12 -4.62 -2.77
N ILE A 181 35.89 -3.73 -3.39
CA ILE A 181 36.76 -4.05 -4.52
C ILE A 181 37.67 -5.18 -4.04
N GLN A 182 37.48 -6.39 -4.60
CA GLN A 182 38.48 -7.46 -4.54
C GLN A 182 39.54 -7.19 -5.60
#